data_AF-A0A844MZB8-F1
#
_entry.id   AF-A0A844MZB8-F1
#
_cell.length_a   1.000
_cell.length_b   1.000
_cell.length_c   1.000
_cell.angle_alpha   90.00
_cell.angle_beta   90.00
_cell.angle_gamma   90.00
#
_symmetry.space_group_name_H-M   'P 1'
#
loop_
_entity.id
_entity.type
_entity.pdbx_description
1 polymer ?
#
loop_
_entity_poly.entity_id
_entity_poly.type
_entity_poly.pdbx_seq_one_letter_code
_entity_poly.pdbx_strand_id
1 'polypeptide(L)' 'MTASNFENMTREELRDYVRHNPHDTAAFHKYVDMLRASPTRIKISPEQIDTELPKLLGAN' A
#
# COMPACT_ATOMS: atom_id res chain seq x y z
N MET A 1 -11.83 -23.09 6.85
CA MET A 1 -11.84 -21.78 6.18
C MET A 1 -11.78 -20.72 7.26
N THR A 2 -10.59 -20.25 7.62
CA THR A 2 -10.46 -19.07 8.48
C THR A 2 -10.86 -17.89 7.62
N ALA A 3 -12.09 -17.42 7.77
CA ALA A 3 -12.52 -16.14 7.22
C ALA A 3 -11.65 -15.08 7.88
N SER A 4 -10.51 -14.79 7.26
CA SER A 4 -9.52 -13.92 7.85
C SER A 4 -10.13 -12.53 7.96
N ASN A 5 -10.22 -12.02 9.19
CA ASN A 5 -10.84 -10.74 9.55
C ASN A 5 -10.25 -9.51 8.83
N PHE A 6 -9.25 -9.71 7.95
CA PHE A 6 -8.61 -8.70 7.13
C PHE A 6 -9.58 -7.94 6.22
N GLU A 7 -10.78 -8.48 5.96
CA GLU A 7 -11.74 -7.85 5.03
C GLU A 7 -12.29 -6.51 5.52
N ASN A 8 -12.45 -6.37 6.83
CA ASN A 8 -12.98 -5.17 7.49
C ASN A 8 -11.91 -4.34 8.21
N MET A 9 -10.63 -4.75 8.11
CA MET A 9 -9.53 -4.01 8.73
C MET A 9 -9.27 -2.70 8.00
N THR A 10 -8.90 -1.67 8.75
CA THR A 10 -8.36 -0.43 8.18
C THR A 10 -7.02 -0.70 7.49
N ARG A 11 -6.57 0.23 6.65
CA ARG A 11 -5.27 0.11 5.95
C ARG A 11 -4.12 -0.16 6.92
N GLU A 12 -4.13 0.47 8.09
CA GLU A 12 -3.06 0.36 9.09
C GLU A 12 -3.07 -1.00 9.77
N GLU A 13 -4.24 -1.48 10.18
CA GLU A 13 -4.43 -2.82 10.74
C GLU A 13 -4.10 -3.91 9.72
N LEU A 14 -4.50 -3.74 8.46
CA LEU A 14 -4.21 -4.66 7.38
C LEU A 14 -2.70 -4.71 7.09
N ARG A 15 -2.00 -3.57 7.16
CA ARG A 15 -0.54 -3.52 7.03
C ARG A 15 0.15 -4.33 8.13
N ASP A 16 -0.31 -4.17 9.37
CA ASP A 16 0.26 -4.87 10.51
C ASP A 16 -0.06 -6.37 10.47
N TYR A 17 -1.27 -6.72 10.05
CA TYR A 17 -1.70 -8.11 9.84
C TYR A 17 -0.85 -8.83 8.80
N VAL A 18 -0.62 -8.21 7.63
CA VAL A 18 0.22 -8.77 6.56
C VAL A 18 1.68 -8.93 7.00
N ARG A 19 2.17 -8.04 7.90
CA ARG A 19 3.51 -8.17 8.47
C ARG A 19 3.64 -9.37 9.40
N HIS A 20 2.62 -9.65 10.22
CA HIS A 20 2.60 -10.79 11.12
C HIS A 20 2.22 -12.11 10.42
N ASN A 21 1.56 -12.03 9.26
CA ASN A 21 1.09 -13.18 8.49
C ASN A 21 1.60 -13.12 7.03
N PRO A 22 2.91 -13.29 6.80
CA PRO A 22 3.50 -13.20 5.46
C PRO A 22 3.03 -14.30 4.50
N HIS A 23 2.47 -15.40 5.03
CA HIS A 23 1.92 -16.48 4.22
C HIS A 23 0.49 -16.21 3.72
N ASP A 24 -0.21 -15.22 4.30
CA ASP A 24 -1.56 -14.85 3.85
C ASP A 24 -1.47 -13.94 2.62
N THR A 25 -1.46 -14.59 1.46
CA THR A 25 -1.35 -13.91 0.17
C THR A 25 -2.61 -13.11 -0.14
N ALA A 26 -3.77 -13.51 0.36
CA ALA A 26 -5.03 -12.82 0.14
C ALA A 26 -5.05 -11.47 0.88
N ALA A 27 -4.58 -11.45 2.14
CA ALA A 27 -4.40 -10.21 2.91
C ALA A 27 -3.40 -9.25 2.23
N PHE A 28 -2.28 -9.78 1.71
CA PHE A 28 -1.29 -8.99 0.98
C PHE A 28 -1.89 -8.35 -0.28
N HIS A 29 -2.64 -9.12 -1.07
CA HIS A 29 -3.30 -8.61 -2.27
C HIS A 29 -4.29 -7.48 -1.93
N LYS A 30 -5.13 -7.67 -0.90
CA LYS A 30 -6.07 -6.63 -0.44
C LYS A 30 -5.34 -5.35 -0.01
N TYR A 31 -4.22 -5.48 0.71
CA TYR A 31 -3.42 -4.33 1.12
C TYR A 31 -2.83 -3.58 -0.09
N VAL A 32 -2.31 -4.31 -1.08
CA VAL A 32 -1.79 -3.73 -2.31
C VAL A 32 -2.89 -3.07 -3.14
N ASP A 33 -4.09 -3.65 -3.21
CA ASP A 33 -5.26 -3.05 -3.87
C ASP A 33 -5.68 -1.76 -3.18
N MET A 34 -5.74 -1.73 -1.84
CA MET A 34 -5.99 -0.49 -1.08
C MET A 34 -4.92 0.58 -1.34
N LEU A 35 -3.63 0.19 -1.42
CA LEU A 35 -2.55 1.11 -1.77
C LEU A 35 -2.65 1.62 -3.21
N ARG A 36 -3.11 0.78 -4.15
CA ARG A 36 -3.33 1.15 -5.56
C ARG A 36 -4.53 2.08 -5.72
N ALA A 37 -5.58 1.88 -4.94
CA ALA A 37 -6.78 2.71 -4.93
C ALA A 37 -6.57 4.04 -4.21
N SER A 38 -5.48 4.20 -3.44
CA SER A 38 -5.22 5.43 -2.70
C SER A 38 -4.89 6.59 -3.65
N PRO A 39 -5.67 7.69 -3.61
CA PRO A 39 -5.51 8.83 -4.52
C PRO A 39 -4.23 9.64 -4.27
N THR A 40 -3.55 9.42 -3.14
CA THR A 40 -2.24 10.02 -2.82
C THR A 40 -1.07 9.31 -3.48
N ARG A 41 -1.30 8.26 -4.28
CA ARG A 41 -0.22 7.56 -4.99
C ARG A 41 0.14 8.31 -6.27
N ILE A 42 1.33 8.92 -6.26
CA ILE A 42 1.91 9.52 -7.45
C ILE A 42 2.60 8.41 -8.24
N LYS A 43 2.04 8.09 -9.42
CA LYS A 43 2.70 7.20 -10.38
C LYS A 43 3.77 8.02 -11.09
N ILE A 44 5.02 7.79 -10.74
CA ILE A 44 6.17 8.38 -11.40
C ILE A 44 6.84 7.26 -12.20
N SER A 45 7.05 7.48 -13.49
CA SER A 45 7.84 6.56 -14.32
C SER A 45 9.30 6.59 -13.86
N PRO A 46 10.07 5.48 -13.99
CA PRO A 46 11.45 5.41 -13.52
C PRO A 46 12.34 6.56 -14.02
N GLU A 47 12.15 6.93 -15.29
CA GLU A 47 12.84 8.04 -15.96
C GLU A 47 12.48 9.44 -15.42
N GLN A 48 11.38 9.58 -14.69
CA GLN A 48 10.90 10.84 -14.13
C GLN A 48 11.16 10.94 -12.62
N ILE A 49 11.69 9.88 -11.98
CA ILE A 49 11.93 9.84 -10.53
C ILE A 49 12.85 10.99 -10.11
N ASP A 50 13.99 11.17 -10.77
CA ASP A 50 14.97 12.20 -10.41
C ASP A 50 14.43 13.64 -10.53
N THR A 51 13.40 13.85 -11.36
CA THR A 51 12.79 15.16 -11.59
C THR A 51 11.58 15.42 -10.69
N GLU A 52 10.76 14.39 -10.45
CA GLU A 52 9.52 14.52 -9.69
C GLU A 52 9.73 14.32 -8.19
N LEU A 53 10.67 13.47 -7.78
CA LEU A 53 10.98 13.22 -6.37
C LEU A 53 11.38 14.51 -5.61
N PRO A 54 12.25 15.39 -6.15
CA PRO A 54 12.59 16.65 -5.48
C PRO A 54 11.41 17.61 -5.35
N LYS A 55 10.49 17.65 -6.32
CA LYS A 55 9.30 18.53 -6.29
C LYS A 55 8.32 18.12 -5.20
N LEU A 56 8.23 16.82 -4.93
CA LEU A 56 7.34 16.27 -3.91
C LEU A 56 7.92 16.35 -2.50
N LEU A 57 9.24 16.29 -2.37
CA LEU A 57 9.93 16.41 -1.08
C LEU A 57 10.23 17.86 -0.69
N GLY A 58 10.33 18.77 -1.66
CA GLY A 58 10.64 20.19 -1.47
C GLY A 58 9.42 21.11 -1.34
N ALA A 59 8.20 20.59 -1.42
CA ALA A 59 6.99 21.36 -1.16
C ALA A 59 6.63 21.31 0.33
N ASN A 60 7.39 22.03 1.16
CA ASN A 60 6.99 22.40 2.53
C ASN A 60 7.48 23.81 2.86
#